data_AF-A0AAE2XRX0-F1
#
_entry.id   AF-A0AAE2XRX0-F1
#
_cell.length_a   1.000
_cell.length_b   1.000
_cell.length_c   1.000
_cell.angle_alpha   90.00
_cell.angle_beta   90.00
_cell.angle_gamma   90.00
#
_symmetry.space_group_name_H-M   'P 1'
#
loop_
_entity.id
_entity.type
_entity.pdbx_description
1 polymer ?
#
loop_
_entity_poly.entity_id
_entity_poly.type
_entity_poly.pdbx_seq_one_letter_code
_entity_poly.pdbx_strand_id
1 'polypeptide(L)'
;MMCWGGSVRLTLKLNEKKYPHDDEIVWHDDSVNAAISKLIKGEDVWVCSRKLSLLIKRYGKEVVVEPLIWRRKVIFRVANADLARKS
;
A
#
# COMPACT_ATOMS: atom_id res chain seq x y z
N MET A 1 -38.98 0.23 -31.51
CA MET A 1 -37.63 -0.37 -31.54
C MET A 1 -37.02 -0.16 -30.16
N MET A 2 -37.06 -1.16 -29.28
CA MET A 2 -36.64 -1.02 -27.88
C MET A 2 -35.19 -1.50 -27.75
N CYS A 3 -34.25 -0.58 -27.50
CA CYS A 3 -32.87 -0.94 -27.20
C CYS A 3 -32.76 -1.32 -25.73
N TRP A 4 -32.46 -2.60 -25.46
CA TRP A 4 -32.14 -3.10 -24.13
C TRP A 4 -30.77 -2.53 -23.71
N GLY A 5 -30.79 -1.65 -22.72
CA GLY A 5 -29.57 -1.13 -22.10
C GLY A 5 -28.82 -2.28 -21.41
N GLY A 6 -27.73 -2.72 -22.02
CA GLY A 6 -26.81 -3.70 -21.44
C GLY A 6 -26.34 -3.22 -20.07
N SER A 7 -26.67 -3.99 -19.04
CA SER A 7 -26.15 -3.77 -17.70
C SER A 7 -24.65 -4.08 -17.72
N VAL A 8 -23.84 -3.02 -17.80
CA VAL A 8 -22.39 -3.11 -17.64
C VAL A 8 -22.13 -3.55 -16.21
N ARG A 9 -21.89 -4.85 -16.02
CA ARG A 9 -21.50 -5.42 -14.74
C ARG A 9 -20.05 -4.98 -14.47
N LEU A 10 -19.88 -3.80 -13.87
CA LEU A 10 -18.60 -3.34 -13.35
C LEU A 10 -18.19 -4.29 -12.23
N THR A 11 -17.39 -5.30 -12.56
CA THR A 11 -16.68 -6.10 -11.56
C THR A 11 -15.59 -5.22 -10.97
N LEU A 12 -15.96 -4.43 -9.97
CA LEU A 12 -14.99 -3.78 -9.07
C LEU A 12 -14.18 -4.90 -8.42
N LYS A 13 -12.98 -5.17 -8.94
CA LYS A 13 -11.95 -5.90 -8.20
C LYS A 13 -11.60 -5.01 -7.01
N LEU A 14 -12.35 -5.17 -5.91
CA LEU A 14 -11.95 -4.61 -4.63
C LEU A 14 -10.59 -5.22 -4.31
N ASN A 15 -9.53 -4.41 -4.41
CA ASN A 15 -8.25 -4.76 -3.81
C ASN A 15 -8.47 -4.60 -2.30
N GLU A 16 -8.91 -5.67 -1.62
CA GLU A 16 -9.62 -5.67 -0.33
C GLU A 16 -8.79 -5.24 0.90
N LYS A 17 -7.50 -4.91 0.77
CA LYS A 17 -6.70 -4.47 1.93
C LYS A 17 -6.70 -2.95 2.11
N LYS A 18 -7.82 -2.43 2.61
CA LYS A 18 -7.97 -1.00 2.93
C LYS A 18 -7.23 -0.58 4.21
N TYR A 19 -6.95 -1.52 5.11
CA TYR A 19 -6.32 -1.25 6.40
C TYR A 19 -5.33 -2.36 6.82
N PRO A 20 -4.25 -2.00 7.52
CA PRO A 20 -3.34 -2.99 8.09
C PRO A 20 -3.92 -3.70 9.32
N HIS A 21 -3.44 -4.92 9.55
CA HIS A 21 -3.43 -5.54 10.89
C HIS A 21 -2.28 -4.98 11.74
N ASP A 22 -2.39 -5.13 13.07
CA ASP A 22 -1.42 -4.58 14.04
C ASP A 22 0.02 -5.07 13.79
N ASP A 23 0.18 -6.32 13.36
CA ASP A 23 1.44 -7.02 13.06
C ASP A 23 2.02 -6.69 11.68
N GLU A 24 1.25 -6.02 10.83
CA GLU A 24 1.70 -5.63 9.48
C GLU A 24 2.33 -4.24 9.45
N ILE A 25 2.15 -3.46 10.52
CA ILE A 25 2.69 -2.11 10.62
C ILE A 25 4.13 -2.18 11.12
N VAL A 26 5.03 -1.58 10.35
CA VAL A 26 6.42 -1.41 10.72
C VAL A 26 6.53 -0.21 11.67
N TRP A 27 6.70 -0.51 12.95
CA TRP A 27 6.84 0.43 14.04
C TRP A 27 8.31 0.80 14.29
N HIS A 28 8.56 1.58 15.35
CA HIS A 28 9.85 2.19 15.63
C HIS A 28 10.98 1.19 15.88
N ASP A 29 10.68 0.05 16.52
CA ASP A 29 11.69 -0.93 16.90
C ASP A 29 11.95 -1.96 15.78
N ASP A 30 11.12 -1.95 14.73
CA ASP A 30 11.18 -2.94 13.67
C ASP A 30 12.29 -2.67 12.66
N SER A 31 12.90 -3.74 12.16
CA SER A 31 13.85 -3.67 11.06
C SER A 31 13.15 -3.33 9.74
N VAL A 32 13.64 -2.30 9.05
CA VAL A 32 13.13 -1.90 7.73
C VAL A 32 13.52 -2.86 6.61
N ASN A 33 14.42 -3.81 6.85
CA ASN A 33 14.88 -4.73 5.81
C ASN A 33 13.75 -5.67 5.35
N ALA A 34 12.90 -6.13 6.26
CA ALA A 34 11.74 -6.95 5.93
C ALA A 34 10.73 -6.17 5.06
N ALA A 35 10.52 -4.89 5.37
CA ALA A 35 9.71 -3.98 4.57
C ALA A 35 10.26 -3.81 3.14
N ILE A 36 11.58 -3.62 3.01
CA ILE A 36 12.23 -3.52 1.70
C ILE A 36 12.03 -4.80 0.89
N SER A 37 12.20 -5.98 1.50
CA SER A 37 11.97 -7.25 0.82
C SER A 37 10.53 -7.40 0.31
N LYS A 38 9.53 -6.94 1.06
CA LYS A 38 8.13 -6.91 0.63
C LYS A 38 7.93 -5.97 -0.57
N LEU A 39 8.46 -4.76 -0.53
CA LEU A 39 8.39 -3.81 -1.65
C LEU A 39 9.05 -4.34 -2.93
N ILE A 40 10.17 -5.06 -2.81
CA ILE A 40 10.85 -5.70 -3.95
C ILE A 40 9.97 -6.78 -4.58
N LYS A 41 9.23 -7.53 -3.77
CA LYS A 41 8.26 -8.54 -4.22
C LYS A 41 6.97 -7.93 -4.80
N GLY A 42 6.78 -6.62 -4.66
CA GLY A 42 5.56 -5.93 -5.07
C GLY A 42 4.43 -5.98 -4.06
N GLU A 43 4.72 -6.35 -2.83
CA GLU A 43 3.76 -6.27 -1.74
C GLU A 43 3.73 -4.84 -1.18
N ASP A 44 2.55 -4.44 -0.71
CA ASP A 44 2.40 -3.20 0.04
C ASP A 44 2.96 -3.33 1.45
N VAL A 45 3.48 -2.23 1.98
CA VAL A 45 3.97 -2.15 3.34
C VAL A 45 3.30 -1.01 4.08
N TRP A 46 2.94 -1.24 5.32
CA TRP A 46 2.40 -0.21 6.20
C TRP A 46 3.46 0.25 7.18
N VAL A 47 3.73 1.54 7.25
CA VAL A 47 4.79 2.09 8.08
C VAL A 47 4.34 3.32 8.85
N CYS A 48 4.89 3.53 10.04
CA CYS A 48 4.71 4.79 10.76
C CYS A 48 5.52 5.93 10.13
N SER A 49 5.16 7.18 10.44
CA SER A 49 5.81 8.39 9.90
C SER A 49 7.34 8.38 10.02
N ARG A 50 7.88 7.99 11.19
CA ARG A 50 9.33 7.98 11.41
C ARG A 50 10.06 6.93 10.58
N LYS A 51 9.43 5.78 10.30
CA LYS A 51 10.03 4.69 9.52
C LYS A 51 9.91 4.91 8.02
N LEU A 52 8.91 5.66 7.58
CA LEU A 52 8.72 6.02 6.18
C LEU A 52 9.98 6.63 5.55
N SER A 53 10.56 7.66 6.19
CA SER A 53 11.75 8.33 5.65
C SER A 53 12.95 7.39 5.55
N LEU A 54 13.14 6.51 6.55
CA LEU A 54 14.21 5.51 6.54
C LEU A 54 14.00 4.46 5.45
N LEU A 55 12.76 4.01 5.28
CA LEU A 55 12.38 3.05 4.25
C LEU A 55 12.64 3.62 2.85
N ILE A 56 12.15 4.82 2.55
CA ILE A 56 12.36 5.48 1.25
C ILE A 56 13.85 5.65 0.97
N LYS A 57 14.62 6.15 1.95
CA LYS A 57 16.06 6.36 1.80
C LYS A 57 16.83 5.06 1.52
N ARG A 58 16.48 3.96 2.17
CA ARG A 58 17.16 2.67 1.99
C ARG A 58 16.67 1.91 0.76
N TYR A 59 15.41 2.06 0.38
CA TYR A 59 14.85 1.38 -0.77
C TYR A 59 15.41 1.92 -2.09
N GLY A 60 15.59 3.24 -2.19
CA GLY A 60 16.28 3.87 -3.32
C GLY A 60 15.56 3.81 -4.67
N LYS A 61 14.27 3.45 -4.69
CA LYS A 61 13.41 3.43 -5.89
C LYS A 61 12.14 4.25 -5.66
N GLU A 62 11.45 4.57 -6.76
CA GLU A 62 10.17 5.28 -6.72
C GLU A 62 9.11 4.44 -5.99
N VAL A 63 8.36 5.10 -5.11
CA VAL A 63 7.27 4.49 -4.33
C VAL A 63 6.04 5.38 -4.37
N VAL A 64 4.87 4.75 -4.29
CA VAL A 64 3.60 5.44 -4.03
C VAL A 64 3.36 5.38 -2.53
N VAL A 65 3.03 6.53 -1.94
CA VAL A 65 2.76 6.65 -0.51
C VAL A 65 1.35 7.17 -0.30
N GLU A 66 0.53 6.41 0.42
CA GLU A 66 -0.85 6.78 0.74
C GLU A 66 -1.00 6.92 2.26
N PRO A 67 -1.29 8.11 2.78
CA PRO A 67 -1.56 8.29 4.21
C PRO A 67 -2.95 7.78 4.57
N LEU A 68 -3.08 7.16 5.73
CA LEU A 68 -4.35 6.72 6.29
C LEU A 68 -4.39 6.93 7.81
N ILE A 69 -5.59 7.18 8.34
CA ILE A 69 -5.81 7.29 9.78
C ILE A 69 -6.21 5.91 10.30
N TRP A 70 -5.39 5.35 11.19
CA TRP A 70 -5.62 4.05 11.82
C TRP A 70 -5.47 4.17 13.33
N ARG A 71 -6.52 3.80 14.07
CA ARG A 71 -6.57 3.89 15.54
C ARG A 71 -6.03 5.23 16.09
N ARG A 72 -6.47 6.35 15.50
CA ARG A 72 -6.06 7.73 15.83
C ARG A 72 -4.59 8.06 15.55
N LYS A 73 -3.85 7.21 14.82
CA LYS A 73 -2.49 7.45 14.36
C LYS A 73 -2.47 7.55 12.83
N VAL A 74 -1.54 8.32 12.28
CA VAL A 74 -1.31 8.35 10.83
C VAL A 74 -0.31 7.25 10.47
N ILE A 75 -0.72 6.35 9.61
CA ILE A 75 0.08 5.27 9.03
C ILE A 75 0.17 5.51 7.52
N PHE A 76 1.23 5.02 6.90
CA PHE A 76 1.46 5.19 5.47
C PHE A 76 1.50 3.82 4.82
N ARG A 77 0.63 3.62 3.82
CA ARG A 77 0.81 2.55 2.86
C ARG A 77 1.92 2.96 1.91
N VAL A 78 2.86 2.06 1.67
CA VAL A 78 3.96 2.26 0.74
C VAL A 78 3.89 1.11 -0.25
N ALA A 79 3.76 1.45 -1.53
CA ALA A 79 3.74 0.51 -2.64
C ALA A 79 4.88 0.84 -3.61
N ASN A 80 5.38 -0.17 -4.31
CA ASN A 80 6.35 0.02 -5.38
C ASN A 80 5.67 0.67 -6.60
N ALA A 81 6.17 1.82 -7.07
CA ALA A 81 5.53 2.58 -8.14
C ALA A 81 5.48 1.83 -9.48
N ASP A 82 6.51 1.05 -9.81
CA ASP A 82 6.58 0.29 -11.07
C ASP A 82 5.52 -0.82 -11.16
N LEU A 83 5.11 -1.34 -10.00
CA LEU A 83 4.14 -2.41 -9.89
C LEU A 83 2.72 -1.87 -9.67
N ALA A 84 2.59 -0.75 -8.96
CA ALA A 84 1.32 -0.05 -8.79
C ALA A 84 0.73 0.45 -10.11
N ARG A 85 1.56 0.87 -11.08
CA ARG A 85 1.10 1.33 -12.41
C ARG A 85 0.54 0.22 -13.32
N LYS A 86 0.77 -1.06 -12.98
CA LYS A 86 0.34 -2.21 -13.78
C LYS A 86 -0.91 -2.90 -13.24
N SER A 87 -1.42 -2.46 -12.09
CA SER A 87 -2.59 -3.05 -11.42
C SER A 87 -3.88 -2.29 -11.69
#